data_AF-A0A9N9ICL1-F1
#
_entry.id   AF-A0A9N9ICL1-F1
#
_cell.length_a   1.000
_cell.length_b   1.000
_cell.length_c   1.000
_cell.angle_alpha   90.00
_cell.angle_beta   90.00
_cell.angle_gamma   90.00
#
_symmetry.space_group_name_H-M   'P 1'
#
loop_
_entity.id
_entity.type
_entity.pdbx_description
1 polymer ?
#
loop_
_entity_poly.entity_id
_entity_poly.type
_entity_poly.pdbx_seq_one_letter_code
_entity_poly.pdbx_strand_id
1 'polypeptide(L)'
;MDESAPTLAELEKQMVLDRDKIQSIIDGFIVAYHNGLTKDHSTMIPSYVSRLPTGAETGTYLSLDLGGTNLRVAAVTLLGEGKADVEQKQFVIPAELKIGPVENLLDWVATGVKELLDFLGIQVDSISEKGLFMGIEGQNIVDLLHAAFKRKGMNIHIAAIVNDCVGTFVANAYKDQNTIVSIILGTGTNASCICQTSSISKCKFPKDSPEYMIVNTEWSLMGMDFLPRTKYDKILDLQNFPAVEREIRVAVDGSLYHRFHKYSGWMNKTLRDIQRIKEDKRTKIIPIEDGGCIGAAITAM
;
A
#
# COMPACT_ATOMS: atom_id res chain seq x y z
N MET A 1 8.04 42.90 14.60
CA MET A 1 6.61 42.80 14.96
C MET A 1 6.49 41.63 15.91
N ASP A 2 5.88 41.89 17.06
CA ASP A 2 5.73 40.96 18.18
C ASP A 2 4.72 39.86 17.81
N GLU A 3 5.18 38.67 17.39
CA GLU A 3 4.31 37.49 17.33
C GLU A 3 4.35 36.82 18.70
N SER A 4 3.53 37.30 19.63
CA SER A 4 3.23 36.56 20.85
C SER A 4 2.76 35.15 20.48
N ALA A 5 3.30 34.13 21.15
CA ALA A 5 2.87 32.74 20.93
C ALA A 5 1.34 32.63 21.06
N PRO A 6 0.65 31.92 20.14
CA PRO A 6 -0.80 31.85 20.18
C PRO A 6 -1.27 31.17 21.46
N THR A 7 -2.42 31.63 21.93
CA THR A 7 -3.11 30.99 23.05
C THR A 7 -3.59 29.59 22.67
N LEU A 8 -3.83 28.74 23.68
CA LEU A 8 -4.39 27.41 23.46
C LEU A 8 -5.73 27.47 22.70
N ALA A 9 -6.59 28.45 23.01
CA ALA A 9 -7.88 28.63 22.36
C ALA A 9 -7.74 28.99 20.86
N GLU A 10 -6.72 29.77 20.49
CA GLU A 10 -6.43 30.11 19.10
C GLU A 10 -5.87 28.91 18.33
N LEU A 11 -5.06 28.07 18.98
CA LEU A 11 -4.58 26.81 18.40
C LEU A 11 -5.74 25.82 18.21
N GLU A 12 -6.60 25.67 19.21
CA GLU A 12 -7.79 24.81 19.12
C GLU A 12 -8.68 25.22 17.94
N LYS A 13 -8.98 26.51 17.80
CA LYS A 13 -9.80 27.03 16.68
C LYS A 13 -9.20 26.72 15.30
N GLN A 14 -7.87 26.71 15.18
CA GLN A 14 -7.17 26.36 13.93
C GLN A 14 -7.27 24.87 13.61
N MET A 15 -7.24 24.01 14.64
CA MET A 15 -7.22 22.54 14.48
C MET A 15 -8.62 21.90 14.42
N VAL A 16 -9.68 22.63 14.81
CA VAL A 16 -11.06 22.12 14.75
C VAL A 16 -11.55 22.03 13.30
N LEU A 17 -11.97 20.82 12.93
CA LEU A 17 -12.69 20.52 11.69
C LEU A 17 -14.20 20.50 11.98
N ASP A 18 -14.87 21.60 11.66
CA ASP A 18 -16.33 21.67 11.69
C ASP A 18 -16.96 20.94 10.50
N ARG A 19 -18.30 20.89 10.46
CA ARG A 19 -19.05 20.20 9.40
C ARG A 19 -18.73 20.76 8.01
N ASP A 20 -18.61 22.06 7.86
CA ASP A 20 -18.42 22.72 6.56
C ASP A 20 -17.00 22.46 6.03
N LYS A 21 -16.00 22.47 6.91
CA LYS A 21 -14.63 22.05 6.58
C LYS A 21 -14.57 20.58 6.18
N ILE A 22 -15.23 19.70 6.93
CA ILE A 22 -15.30 18.26 6.59
C ILE A 22 -15.94 18.07 5.22
N GLN A 23 -17.06 18.76 4.94
CA GLN A 23 -17.72 18.69 3.64
C GLN A 23 -16.82 19.21 2.51
N SER A 24 -16.12 20.32 2.72
CA SER A 24 -15.15 20.86 1.75
C SER A 24 -14.00 19.89 1.46
N ILE A 25 -13.49 19.20 2.48
CA ILE A 25 -12.45 18.17 2.32
C ILE A 25 -12.98 16.99 1.49
N ILE A 26 -14.21 16.54 1.77
CA ILE A 26 -14.86 15.47 1.00
C ILE A 26 -14.99 15.86 -0.47
N ASP A 27 -15.49 17.06 -0.75
CA ASP A 27 -15.69 17.54 -2.12
C ASP A 27 -14.35 17.68 -2.86
N GLY A 28 -13.32 18.17 -2.17
CA GLY A 28 -11.94 18.21 -2.68
C GLY A 28 -11.41 16.83 -3.06
N PHE A 29 -11.59 15.83 -2.20
CA PHE A 29 -11.20 14.45 -2.50
C PHE A 29 -11.99 13.84 -3.66
N ILE A 30 -13.29 14.12 -3.78
CA ILE A 30 -14.11 13.64 -4.92
C ILE A 30 -13.56 14.20 -6.23
N VAL A 31 -13.25 15.49 -6.29
CA VAL A 31 -12.66 16.13 -7.47
C VAL A 31 -11.27 15.54 -7.79
N ALA A 32 -10.41 15.39 -6.77
CA ALA A 32 -9.09 14.82 -6.92
C ALA A 32 -9.14 13.36 -7.43
N TYR A 33 -10.07 12.56 -6.90
CA TYR A 33 -10.32 11.19 -7.33
C TYR A 33 -10.71 11.12 -8.82
N HIS A 34 -11.68 11.94 -9.25
CA HIS A 34 -12.09 11.98 -10.66
C HIS A 34 -10.96 12.45 -11.59
N ASN A 35 -10.17 13.45 -11.17
CA ASN A 35 -9.01 13.89 -11.94
C ASN A 35 -7.94 12.80 -12.02
N GLY A 36 -7.70 12.08 -10.91
CA GLY A 36 -6.80 10.93 -10.83
C GLY A 36 -7.17 9.83 -11.81
N LEU A 37 -8.46 9.54 -11.99
CA LEU A 37 -8.91 8.51 -12.94
C LEU A 37 -8.82 8.94 -14.41
N THR A 38 -8.85 10.24 -14.69
CA THR A 38 -9.08 10.76 -16.05
C THR A 38 -7.90 11.50 -16.67
N LYS A 39 -7.04 12.13 -15.86
CA LYS A 39 -6.00 13.07 -16.33
C LYS A 39 -4.64 12.85 -15.67
N ASP A 40 -4.61 12.58 -14.37
CA ASP A 40 -3.37 12.49 -13.60
C ASP A 40 -2.81 11.07 -13.60
N HIS A 41 -1.54 10.93 -13.99
CA HIS A 41 -0.85 9.65 -14.05
C HIS A 41 -0.19 9.25 -12.72
N SER A 42 -0.06 10.17 -11.76
CA SER A 42 0.64 9.96 -10.49
C SER A 42 -0.25 9.45 -9.35
N THR A 43 -1.56 9.67 -9.42
CA THR A 43 -2.55 9.15 -8.45
C THR A 43 -3.48 8.14 -9.10
N MET A 44 -4.33 7.44 -8.35
CA MET A 44 -5.33 6.50 -8.91
C MET A 44 -4.72 5.50 -9.91
N ILE A 45 -3.63 4.87 -9.51
CA ILE A 45 -2.82 3.96 -10.31
C ILE A 45 -3.53 2.59 -10.41
N PRO A 46 -3.87 2.12 -11.63
CA PRO A 46 -4.49 0.81 -11.81
C PRO A 46 -3.55 -0.29 -11.31
N SER A 47 -4.02 -1.18 -10.43
CA SER A 47 -3.16 -2.23 -9.87
C SER A 47 -2.97 -3.43 -10.79
N TYR A 48 -3.83 -3.58 -11.80
CA TYR A 48 -3.95 -4.78 -12.65
C TYR A 48 -4.28 -6.07 -11.88
N VAL A 49 -4.61 -5.97 -10.59
CA VAL A 49 -5.27 -7.04 -9.83
C VAL A 49 -6.72 -7.09 -10.30
N SER A 50 -6.92 -7.97 -11.26
CA SER A 50 -8.10 -8.02 -12.13
C SER A 50 -9.20 -8.96 -11.59
N ARG A 51 -8.87 -9.78 -10.59
CA ARG A 51 -9.82 -10.67 -9.93
C ARG A 51 -9.70 -10.50 -8.42
N LEU A 52 -10.84 -10.28 -7.78
CA LEU A 52 -10.92 -10.40 -6.34
C LEU A 52 -10.71 -11.87 -5.97
N PRO A 53 -10.01 -12.15 -4.86
CA PRO A 53 -9.97 -13.49 -4.31
C PRO A 53 -11.38 -13.95 -3.96
N THR A 54 -11.62 -15.24 -4.05
CA THR A 54 -12.88 -15.91 -3.73
C THR A 54 -12.95 -16.38 -2.28
N GLY A 55 -11.80 -16.51 -1.62
CA GLY A 55 -11.67 -17.18 -0.34
C GLY A 55 -11.39 -18.68 -0.50
N ALA A 56 -11.52 -19.25 -1.69
CA ALA A 56 -11.31 -20.69 -1.94
C ALA A 56 -9.89 -21.03 -2.41
N GLU A 57 -9.03 -20.03 -2.56
CA GLU A 57 -7.66 -20.20 -3.01
C GLU A 57 -6.86 -21.11 -2.06
N THR A 58 -6.05 -22.00 -2.64
CA THR A 58 -5.18 -22.92 -1.90
C THR A 58 -3.81 -22.98 -2.53
N GLY A 59 -2.77 -23.19 -1.74
CA GLY A 59 -1.40 -23.34 -2.22
C GLY A 59 -0.41 -22.49 -1.44
N THR A 60 0.88 -22.75 -1.63
CA THR A 60 1.95 -22.02 -0.93
C THR A 60 2.66 -21.08 -1.91
N TYR A 61 2.74 -19.81 -1.55
CA TYR A 61 3.32 -18.74 -2.36
C TYR A 61 4.34 -17.96 -1.55
N LEU A 62 5.41 -17.49 -2.21
CA LEU A 62 6.38 -16.60 -1.59
C LEU A 62 5.91 -15.14 -1.73
N SER A 63 6.10 -14.37 -0.67
CA SER A 63 5.92 -12.92 -0.68
C SER A 63 7.19 -12.25 -0.17
N LEU A 64 7.51 -11.11 -0.79
CA LEU A 64 8.65 -10.27 -0.46
C LEU A 64 8.14 -8.86 -0.20
N ASP A 65 8.40 -8.35 0.99
CA ASP A 65 8.15 -6.97 1.37
C ASP A 65 9.51 -6.31 1.64
N LEU A 66 9.98 -5.55 0.65
CA LEU A 66 11.23 -4.81 0.74
C LEU A 66 10.93 -3.39 1.24
N GLY A 67 11.12 -3.24 2.55
CA GLY A 67 11.01 -1.98 3.25
C GLY A 67 12.21 -1.04 3.06
N GLY A 68 12.17 0.16 3.66
CA GLY A 68 13.34 1.06 3.70
C GLY A 68 14.37 0.66 4.78
N THR A 69 13.95 -0.19 5.72
CA THR A 69 14.77 -0.63 6.86
C THR A 69 14.85 -2.14 6.96
N ASN A 70 13.78 -2.85 6.58
CA ASN A 70 13.69 -4.28 6.75
C ASN A 70 13.25 -4.93 5.45
N LEU A 71 13.79 -6.10 5.16
CA LEU A 71 13.20 -7.06 4.25
C LEU A 71 12.39 -8.05 5.07
N ARG A 72 11.17 -8.32 4.63
CA ARG A 72 10.39 -9.45 5.11
C ARG A 72 10.21 -10.44 3.97
N VAL A 73 10.53 -11.69 4.24
CA VAL A 73 10.31 -12.82 3.32
C VAL A 73 9.32 -13.75 4.01
N ALA A 74 8.23 -14.10 3.33
CA ALA A 74 7.26 -15.02 3.88
C ALA A 74 6.82 -16.08 2.86
N ALA A 75 6.62 -17.31 3.34
CA ALA A 75 5.90 -18.37 2.67
C ALA A 75 4.47 -18.36 3.22
N VAL A 76 3.52 -18.01 2.36
CA VAL A 76 2.09 -17.92 2.71
C VAL A 76 1.40 -19.14 2.13
N THR A 77 0.83 -19.97 3.01
CA THR A 77 0.01 -21.11 2.62
C THR A 77 -1.45 -20.75 2.73
N LEU A 78 -2.13 -20.60 1.59
CA LEU A 78 -3.57 -20.40 1.51
C LEU A 78 -4.27 -21.75 1.76
N LEU A 79 -5.22 -21.76 2.69
CA LEU A 79 -5.91 -22.96 3.18
C LEU A 79 -7.36 -23.07 2.66
N GLY A 80 -7.80 -22.13 1.84
CA GLY A 80 -9.21 -21.91 1.54
C GLY A 80 -9.98 -21.33 2.72
N GLU A 81 -11.29 -21.13 2.53
CA GLU A 81 -12.21 -20.49 3.48
C GLU A 81 -11.71 -19.14 4.04
N GLY A 82 -10.95 -18.38 3.26
CA GLY A 82 -10.36 -17.11 3.69
C GLY A 82 -9.24 -17.27 4.74
N LYS A 83 -8.71 -18.48 4.95
CA LYS A 83 -7.65 -18.77 5.91
C LYS A 83 -6.29 -18.88 5.23
N ALA A 84 -5.25 -18.41 5.91
CA ALA A 84 -3.88 -18.50 5.46
C ALA A 84 -2.96 -18.74 6.67
N ASP A 85 -1.88 -19.48 6.44
CA ASP A 85 -0.78 -19.66 7.37
C ASP A 85 0.48 -18.98 6.82
N VAL A 86 1.30 -18.40 7.69
CA VAL A 86 2.41 -17.53 7.28
C VAL A 86 3.68 -17.89 8.06
N GLU A 87 4.65 -18.43 7.35
CA GLU A 87 6.01 -18.63 7.85
C GLU A 87 6.91 -17.54 7.30
N GLN A 88 7.53 -16.74 8.18
CA GLN A 88 8.27 -15.55 7.75
C GLN A 88 9.60 -15.36 8.46
N LYS A 89 10.53 -14.70 7.75
CA LYS A 89 11.77 -14.16 8.30
C LYS A 89 11.87 -12.67 8.00
N GLN A 90 12.39 -11.94 8.98
CA GLN A 90 12.65 -10.51 8.86
C GLN A 90 14.15 -10.24 8.98
N PHE A 91 14.66 -9.42 8.08
CA PHE A 91 16.06 -9.06 7.99
C PHE A 91 16.20 -7.53 8.00
N VAL A 92 17.15 -7.02 8.79
CA VAL A 92 17.47 -5.58 8.77
C VAL A 92 18.40 -5.31 7.59
N ILE A 93 18.07 -4.33 6.76
CA ILE A 93 18.87 -3.96 5.58
C ILE A 93 20.16 -3.27 6.05
N PRO A 94 21.35 -3.83 5.74
CA PRO A 94 22.64 -3.20 5.99
C PRO A 94 22.72 -1.79 5.37
N ALA A 95 23.33 -0.84 6.06
CA ALA A 95 23.34 0.57 5.65
C ALA A 95 24.04 0.77 4.29
N GLU A 96 25.10 0.01 4.03
CA GLU A 96 25.86 0.00 2.80
C GLU A 96 25.03 -0.45 1.58
N LEU A 97 24.02 -1.30 1.78
CA LEU A 97 23.15 -1.78 0.70
C LEU A 97 22.07 -0.77 0.31
N LYS A 98 21.83 0.27 1.14
CA LYS A 98 20.87 1.33 0.83
C LYS A 98 21.41 2.35 -0.17
N ILE A 99 22.72 2.50 -0.22
CA ILE A 99 23.42 3.49 -1.06
C ILE A 99 24.36 2.86 -2.10
N GLY A 100 24.46 1.52 -2.10
CA GLY A 100 25.29 0.76 -3.03
C GLY A 100 24.58 0.39 -4.34
N PRO A 101 25.25 -0.40 -5.22
CA PRO A 101 24.64 -0.95 -6.42
C PRO A 101 23.39 -1.80 -6.11
N VAL A 102 22.34 -1.66 -6.91
CA VAL A 102 21.06 -2.36 -6.71
C VAL A 102 21.24 -3.88 -6.76
N GLU A 103 22.18 -4.37 -7.56
CA GLU A 103 22.49 -5.78 -7.72
C GLU A 103 22.94 -6.41 -6.39
N ASN A 104 23.70 -5.68 -5.58
CA ASN A 104 24.14 -6.15 -4.26
C ASN A 104 22.96 -6.26 -3.29
N LEU A 105 22.03 -5.30 -3.34
CA LEU A 105 20.80 -5.36 -2.56
C LEU A 105 19.95 -6.57 -2.96
N LEU A 106 19.78 -6.81 -4.26
CA LEU A 106 18.98 -7.92 -4.77
C LEU A 106 19.63 -9.29 -4.48
N ASP A 107 20.96 -9.39 -4.51
CA ASP A 107 21.68 -10.59 -4.09
C ASP A 107 21.51 -10.88 -2.60
N TRP A 108 21.45 -9.84 -1.78
CA TRP A 108 21.14 -9.96 -0.36
C TRP A 108 19.68 -10.37 -0.14
N VAL A 109 18.72 -9.79 -0.88
CA VAL A 109 17.31 -10.22 -0.87
C VAL A 109 17.21 -11.71 -1.24
N ALA A 110 17.85 -12.14 -2.32
CA ALA A 110 17.88 -13.54 -2.74
C ALA A 110 18.47 -14.46 -1.66
N THR A 111 19.46 -13.99 -0.90
CA THR A 111 20.00 -14.75 0.23
C THR A 111 18.95 -14.93 1.34
N GLY A 112 18.21 -13.88 1.69
CA GLY A 112 17.12 -13.96 2.66
C GLY A 112 16.01 -14.92 2.23
N VAL A 113 15.69 -14.97 0.93
CA VAL A 113 14.75 -15.97 0.38
C VAL A 113 15.27 -17.39 0.53
N LYS A 114 16.54 -17.62 0.16
CA LYS A 114 17.19 -18.92 0.31
C LYS A 114 17.18 -19.39 1.77
N GLU A 115 17.46 -18.50 2.72
CA GLU A 115 17.45 -18.82 4.14
C GLU A 115 16.07 -19.22 4.68
N LEU A 116 14.98 -18.69 4.11
CA LEU A 116 13.62 -19.14 4.44
C LEU A 116 13.35 -20.52 3.82
N LEU A 117 13.68 -20.71 2.54
CA LEU A 117 13.47 -21.98 1.85
C LEU A 117 14.24 -23.14 2.47
N ASP A 118 15.51 -22.92 2.84
CA ASP A 118 16.35 -23.90 3.52
C ASP A 118 15.78 -24.24 4.91
N PHE A 119 15.23 -23.25 5.63
CA PHE A 119 14.56 -23.46 6.92
C PHE A 119 13.29 -24.32 6.78
N LEU A 120 12.52 -24.11 5.71
CA LEU A 120 11.31 -24.87 5.40
C LEU A 120 11.59 -26.22 4.72
N GLY A 121 12.84 -26.50 4.32
CA GLY A 121 13.21 -27.71 3.59
C GLY A 121 12.67 -27.78 2.16
N ILE A 122 12.36 -26.63 1.54
CA ILE A 122 11.78 -26.56 0.19
C ILE A 122 12.90 -26.52 -0.86
N GLN A 123 12.91 -27.49 -1.77
CA GLN A 123 13.78 -27.49 -2.96
C GLN A 123 13.02 -26.83 -4.13
N VAL A 124 13.65 -25.86 -4.80
CA VAL A 124 13.03 -25.10 -5.90
C VAL A 124 13.59 -25.58 -7.24
N ASP A 125 13.03 -26.68 -7.75
CA ASP A 125 13.40 -27.26 -9.05
C ASP A 125 12.21 -27.14 -10.03
N SER A 126 12.36 -26.32 -11.08
CA SER A 126 11.55 -26.19 -12.32
C SER A 126 10.48 -25.07 -12.46
N ILE A 127 10.13 -24.77 -13.72
CA ILE A 127 9.73 -23.49 -14.36
C ILE A 127 8.23 -23.45 -14.74
N SER A 128 7.58 -22.27 -14.77
CA SER A 128 6.71 -21.87 -15.90
C SER A 128 6.64 -20.35 -16.05
N GLU A 129 6.71 -19.86 -17.29
CA GLU A 129 6.71 -18.45 -17.67
C GLU A 129 5.31 -17.83 -17.58
N LYS A 130 5.20 -16.67 -16.91
CA LYS A 130 4.40 -15.51 -17.35
C LYS A 130 4.71 -14.28 -16.47
N GLY A 131 5.65 -13.46 -16.92
CA GLY A 131 6.03 -12.24 -16.21
C GLY A 131 4.95 -11.16 -16.28
N LEU A 132 4.74 -10.45 -15.17
CA LEU A 132 4.00 -9.20 -15.10
C LEU A 132 5.01 -8.04 -15.03
N PHE A 133 4.85 -7.04 -15.90
CA PHE A 133 5.80 -5.94 -16.07
C PHE A 133 5.39 -4.72 -15.23
N MET A 134 6.25 -4.30 -14.30
CA MET A 134 6.25 -2.92 -13.79
C MET A 134 7.67 -2.58 -13.31
N GLY A 135 8.24 -1.48 -13.80
CA GLY A 135 9.60 -1.05 -13.47
C GLY A 135 9.77 0.46 -13.61
N ILE A 136 10.77 0.97 -12.89
CA ILE A 136 11.26 2.36 -12.94
C ILE A 136 12.19 2.49 -14.16
N GLU A 137 12.32 3.68 -14.73
CA GLU A 137 13.02 3.96 -16.01
C GLU A 137 14.41 3.29 -16.13
N GLY A 138 14.58 2.49 -17.18
CA GLY A 138 15.87 2.05 -17.71
C GLY A 138 16.28 0.60 -17.43
N GLN A 139 15.78 -0.06 -16.38
CA GLN A 139 16.04 -1.49 -16.11
C GLN A 139 14.85 -2.17 -15.42
N ASN A 140 14.47 -3.35 -15.89
CA ASN A 140 13.36 -4.12 -15.32
C ASN A 140 13.81 -4.80 -14.02
N ILE A 141 13.27 -4.33 -12.88
CA ILE A 141 13.59 -4.86 -11.54
C ILE A 141 13.31 -6.35 -11.40
N VAL A 142 12.32 -6.87 -12.14
CA VAL A 142 11.98 -8.30 -12.19
C VAL A 142 13.15 -9.10 -12.75
N ASP A 143 13.77 -8.62 -13.84
CA ASP A 143 14.88 -9.31 -14.50
C ASP A 143 16.14 -9.32 -13.60
N LEU A 144 16.39 -8.21 -12.90
CA LEU A 144 17.49 -8.12 -11.94
C LEU A 144 17.32 -9.07 -10.76
N LEU A 145 16.10 -9.17 -10.22
CA LEU A 145 15.80 -10.06 -9.10
C LEU A 145 15.80 -11.54 -9.55
N HIS A 146 15.32 -11.85 -10.75
CA HIS A 146 15.49 -13.19 -11.37
C HIS A 146 16.97 -13.55 -11.52
N ALA A 147 17.81 -12.62 -11.98
CA ALA A 147 19.24 -12.84 -12.08
C ALA A 147 19.88 -13.11 -10.71
N ALA A 148 19.45 -12.40 -9.66
CA ALA A 148 19.89 -12.63 -8.29
C ALA A 148 19.49 -14.03 -7.77
N PHE A 149 18.23 -14.45 -7.98
CA PHE A 149 17.79 -15.80 -7.62
C PHE A 149 18.60 -16.88 -8.36
N LYS A 150 18.83 -16.69 -9.66
CA LYS A 150 19.63 -17.60 -10.48
C LYS A 150 21.07 -17.73 -9.96
N ARG A 151 21.71 -16.62 -9.55
CA ARG A 151 23.05 -16.65 -8.93
C ARG A 151 23.08 -17.43 -7.61
N LYS A 152 21.95 -17.51 -6.90
CA LYS A 152 21.80 -18.30 -5.66
C LYS A 152 21.32 -19.74 -5.91
N GLY A 153 21.23 -20.17 -7.17
CA GLY A 153 20.77 -21.51 -7.53
C GLY A 153 19.27 -21.73 -7.29
N MET A 154 18.47 -20.65 -7.23
CA MET A 154 17.03 -20.73 -7.05
C MET A 154 16.30 -20.39 -8.34
N ASN A 155 15.29 -21.17 -8.69
CA ASN A 155 14.45 -20.93 -9.85
C ASN A 155 13.07 -20.39 -9.44
N ILE A 156 13.01 -19.11 -9.05
CA ILE A 156 11.79 -18.46 -8.54
C ILE A 156 11.15 -17.62 -9.63
N HIS A 157 9.85 -17.81 -9.84
CA HIS A 157 9.04 -16.98 -10.72
C HIS A 157 8.42 -15.80 -9.95
N ILE A 158 8.53 -14.59 -10.49
CA ILE A 158 7.89 -13.40 -9.92
C ILE A 158 6.61 -13.19 -10.72
N ALA A 159 5.48 -13.58 -10.12
CA ALA A 159 4.17 -13.47 -10.77
C ALA A 159 3.60 -12.05 -10.70
N ALA A 160 3.88 -11.31 -9.62
CA ALA A 160 3.34 -9.97 -9.42
C ALA A 160 4.26 -9.08 -8.57
N ILE A 161 4.15 -7.78 -8.80
CA ILE A 161 4.61 -6.72 -7.91
C ILE A 161 3.37 -5.93 -7.52
N VAL A 162 3.13 -5.78 -6.22
CA VAL A 162 1.93 -5.15 -5.69
C VAL A 162 2.29 -4.04 -4.72
N ASN A 163 1.52 -2.95 -4.74
CA ASN A 163 1.59 -1.93 -3.71
C ASN A 163 1.05 -2.49 -2.36
N ASP A 164 1.62 -2.07 -1.25
CA ASP A 164 1.26 -2.51 0.11
C ASP A 164 -0.22 -2.30 0.46
N CYS A 165 -0.79 -1.17 0.07
CA CYS A 165 -2.19 -0.85 0.28
C CYS A 165 -3.12 -1.73 -0.56
N VAL A 166 -2.74 -2.01 -1.81
CA VAL A 166 -3.44 -2.99 -2.68
C VAL A 166 -3.33 -4.39 -2.11
N GLY A 167 -2.16 -4.81 -1.64
CA GLY A 167 -1.98 -6.11 -0.96
C GLY A 167 -2.90 -6.22 0.25
N THR A 168 -2.97 -5.17 1.07
CA THR A 168 -3.86 -5.10 2.23
C THR A 168 -5.33 -5.22 1.84
N PHE A 169 -5.74 -4.61 0.73
CA PHE A 169 -7.09 -4.80 0.17
C PHE A 169 -7.35 -6.27 -0.15
N VAL A 170 -6.46 -6.88 -0.95
CA VAL A 170 -6.61 -8.25 -1.44
C VAL A 170 -6.63 -9.24 -0.28
N ALA A 171 -5.75 -9.08 0.71
CA ALA A 171 -5.72 -9.93 1.90
C ALA A 171 -7.02 -9.90 2.70
N ASN A 172 -7.63 -8.72 2.84
CA ASN A 172 -8.91 -8.63 3.53
C ASN A 172 -10.07 -9.11 2.66
N ALA A 173 -10.05 -8.86 1.35
CA ALA A 173 -11.04 -9.37 0.41
C ALA A 173 -11.10 -10.90 0.41
N TYR A 174 -9.97 -11.59 0.64
CA TYR A 174 -9.91 -13.04 0.79
C TYR A 174 -10.68 -13.54 2.02
N LYS A 175 -10.75 -12.74 3.09
CA LYS A 175 -11.50 -13.02 4.32
C LYS A 175 -12.96 -12.54 4.25
N ASP A 176 -13.18 -11.36 3.69
CA ASP A 176 -14.47 -10.68 3.59
C ASP A 176 -14.65 -10.01 2.22
N GLN A 177 -15.52 -10.60 1.41
CA GLN A 177 -15.85 -10.15 0.05
C GLN A 177 -16.54 -8.77 0.01
N ASN A 178 -16.96 -8.22 1.15
CA ASN A 178 -17.52 -6.86 1.23
C ASN A 178 -16.44 -5.76 1.30
N THR A 179 -15.17 -6.12 1.16
CA THR A 179 -14.05 -5.18 1.13
C THR A 179 -14.13 -4.29 -0.11
N ILE A 180 -14.24 -2.97 0.10
CA ILE A 180 -14.33 -1.97 -0.98
C ILE A 180 -13.23 -0.90 -0.93
N VAL A 181 -12.56 -0.76 0.21
CA VAL A 181 -11.46 0.18 0.45
C VAL A 181 -10.49 -0.45 1.46
N SER A 182 -9.19 -0.24 1.25
CA SER A 182 -8.15 -0.42 2.27
C SER A 182 -7.48 0.92 2.53
N ILE A 183 -6.98 1.11 3.76
CA ILE A 183 -6.29 2.34 4.17
C ILE A 183 -5.06 1.95 4.99
N ILE A 184 -3.92 2.55 4.67
CA ILE A 184 -2.69 2.50 5.46
C ILE A 184 -2.58 3.81 6.24
N LEU A 185 -2.40 3.72 7.56
CA LEU A 185 -2.24 4.85 8.48
C LEU A 185 -1.00 4.66 9.37
N GLY A 186 0.16 5.13 8.91
CA GLY A 186 1.44 5.00 9.62
C GLY A 186 2.33 6.23 9.44
N THR A 187 3.62 6.02 9.17
CA THR A 187 4.57 7.10 8.82
C THR A 187 4.13 7.84 7.56
N GLY A 188 3.55 7.12 6.61
CA GLY A 188 2.80 7.67 5.49
C GLY A 188 1.33 7.24 5.58
N THR A 189 0.53 7.77 4.66
CA THR A 189 -0.84 7.32 4.47
C THR A 189 -1.10 7.01 3.01
N ASN A 190 -1.86 5.95 2.77
CA ASN A 190 -2.33 5.61 1.43
C ASN A 190 -3.71 4.92 1.53
N ALA A 191 -4.44 4.88 0.42
CA ALA A 191 -5.65 4.10 0.29
C ALA A 191 -5.67 3.35 -1.04
N SER A 192 -6.37 2.22 -1.07
CA SER A 192 -6.72 1.56 -2.32
C SER A 192 -8.22 1.26 -2.31
N CYS A 193 -8.82 1.26 -3.48
CA CYS A 193 -10.26 1.07 -3.61
C CYS A 193 -10.61 0.36 -4.90
N ILE A 194 -11.80 -0.21 -4.95
CA ILE A 194 -12.34 -0.81 -6.18
C ILE A 194 -13.02 0.26 -7.03
N CYS A 195 -12.71 0.28 -8.33
CA CYS A 195 -13.25 1.21 -9.30
C CYS A 195 -13.80 0.45 -10.50
N GLN A 196 -14.79 1.01 -11.19
CA GLN A 196 -15.15 0.52 -12.52
C GLN A 196 -13.98 0.76 -13.48
N THR A 197 -13.54 -0.28 -14.18
CA THR A 197 -12.41 -0.20 -15.13
C THR A 197 -12.67 0.85 -16.20
N SER A 198 -13.93 1.00 -16.65
CA SER A 198 -14.34 2.01 -17.63
C SER A 198 -14.20 3.45 -17.14
N SER A 199 -14.18 3.68 -15.82
CA SER A 199 -14.01 5.02 -15.25
C SER A 199 -12.55 5.49 -15.27
N ILE A 200 -11.59 4.58 -15.44
CA ILE A 200 -10.15 4.89 -15.49
C ILE A 200 -9.78 5.31 -16.92
N SER A 201 -10.29 6.44 -17.40
CA SER A 201 -10.15 6.85 -18.80
C SER A 201 -8.73 7.28 -19.21
N LYS A 202 -7.82 7.49 -18.24
CA LYS A 202 -6.42 7.82 -18.52
C LYS A 202 -5.60 6.64 -19.07
N CYS A 203 -6.10 5.42 -18.90
CA CYS A 203 -5.46 4.19 -19.36
C CYS A 203 -6.33 3.53 -20.43
N LYS A 204 -5.69 2.80 -21.37
CA LYS A 204 -6.39 2.00 -22.37
C LYS A 204 -6.36 0.54 -21.95
N PHE A 205 -7.52 -0.01 -21.64
CA PHE A 205 -7.66 -1.41 -21.24
C PHE A 205 -8.16 -2.27 -22.41
N PRO A 206 -7.73 -3.55 -22.49
CA PRO A 206 -8.32 -4.53 -23.40
C PRO A 206 -9.84 -4.68 -23.22
N LYS A 207 -10.57 -5.07 -24.27
CA LYS A 207 -12.03 -5.19 -24.23
C LYS A 207 -12.54 -6.27 -23.27
N ASP A 208 -11.72 -7.28 -23.01
CA ASP A 208 -11.95 -8.39 -22.10
C ASP A 208 -11.46 -8.11 -20.67
N SER A 209 -11.07 -6.86 -20.37
CA SER A 209 -10.71 -6.47 -19.01
C SER A 209 -11.91 -6.63 -18.07
N PRO A 210 -11.68 -6.98 -16.80
CA PRO A 210 -12.76 -7.11 -15.83
C PRO A 210 -13.51 -5.79 -15.64
N GLU A 211 -14.78 -5.89 -15.25
CA GLU A 211 -15.65 -4.74 -14.98
C GLU A 211 -15.08 -3.83 -13.89
N TYR A 212 -14.42 -4.42 -12.90
CA TYR A 212 -13.84 -3.73 -11.76
C TYR A 212 -12.34 -3.96 -11.64
N MET A 213 -11.63 -2.94 -11.16
CA MET A 213 -10.19 -2.99 -10.91
C MET A 213 -9.88 -2.33 -9.57
N ILE A 214 -8.95 -2.94 -8.82
CA ILE A 214 -8.40 -2.28 -7.64
C ILE A 214 -7.47 -1.16 -8.11
N VAL A 215 -7.57 -0.01 -7.48
CA VAL A 215 -6.78 1.18 -7.80
C VAL A 215 -6.04 1.61 -6.55
N ASN A 216 -4.72 1.76 -6.67
CA ASN A 216 -3.90 2.43 -5.66
C ASN A 216 -4.11 3.94 -5.78
N THR A 217 -4.65 4.59 -4.76
CA THR A 217 -5.02 6.00 -4.87
C THR A 217 -3.81 6.93 -4.82
N GLU A 218 -2.74 6.56 -4.10
CA GLU A 218 -1.66 7.47 -3.70
C GLU A 218 -2.21 8.80 -3.15
N TRP A 219 -3.25 8.72 -2.31
CA TRP A 219 -4.01 9.89 -1.85
C TRP A 219 -3.18 10.90 -1.03
N SER A 220 -1.97 10.52 -0.62
CA SER A 220 -1.02 11.38 0.09
C SER A 220 -0.46 12.47 -0.80
N LEU A 221 -0.54 12.29 -2.13
CA LEU A 221 -0.20 13.30 -3.12
C LEU A 221 -1.34 14.30 -3.35
N MET A 222 -2.52 14.06 -2.76
CA MET A 222 -3.69 14.93 -2.86
C MET A 222 -3.79 15.88 -1.65
N GLY A 223 -4.63 16.90 -1.74
CA GLY A 223 -5.03 17.70 -0.57
C GLY A 223 -4.29 19.02 -0.39
N MET A 224 -3.22 19.30 -1.13
CA MET A 224 -2.50 20.58 -1.05
C MET A 224 -3.41 21.80 -1.26
N ASP A 225 -4.45 21.65 -2.08
CA ASP A 225 -5.35 22.74 -2.47
C ASP A 225 -6.66 22.80 -1.67
N PHE A 226 -7.00 21.77 -0.88
CA PHE A 226 -8.29 21.67 -0.20
C PHE A 226 -8.22 21.27 1.28
N LEU A 227 -7.06 20.85 1.78
CA LEU A 227 -6.87 20.62 3.21
C LEU A 227 -6.70 21.95 3.95
N PRO A 228 -7.30 22.13 5.13
CA PRO A 228 -7.19 23.35 5.93
C PRO A 228 -5.80 23.44 6.60
N ARG A 229 -4.79 23.88 5.83
CA ARG A 229 -3.40 24.00 6.29
C ARG A 229 -3.18 25.24 7.15
N THR A 230 -2.57 25.03 8.32
CA THR A 230 -2.12 26.08 9.23
C THR A 230 -0.75 26.63 8.83
N LYS A 231 -0.26 27.66 9.55
CA LYS A 231 1.12 28.14 9.36
C LYS A 231 2.16 27.08 9.74
N TYR A 232 1.83 26.16 10.64
CA TYR A 232 2.74 25.11 11.10
C TYR A 232 2.95 24.04 10.03
N ASP A 233 1.87 23.66 9.32
CA ASP A 233 1.95 22.72 8.20
C ASP A 233 2.84 23.28 7.10
N LYS A 234 2.68 24.56 6.77
CA LYS A 234 3.55 25.23 5.79
C LYS A 234 5.02 25.28 6.22
N ILE A 235 5.29 25.45 7.50
CA ILE A 235 6.66 25.41 8.03
C ILE A 235 7.24 24.00 7.91
N LEU A 236 6.47 22.96 8.22
CA LEU A 236 6.88 21.57 8.04
C LEU A 236 7.15 21.24 6.57
N ASP A 237 6.28 21.70 5.66
CA ASP A 237 6.45 21.57 4.21
C ASP A 237 7.75 22.24 3.74
N LEU A 238 8.09 23.43 4.27
CA LEU A 238 9.29 24.20 3.91
C LEU A 238 10.59 23.66 4.52
N GLN A 239 10.51 23.03 5.70
CA GLN A 239 11.66 22.39 6.36
C GLN A 239 12.04 21.07 5.67
N ASN A 240 11.12 20.47 4.91
CA ASN A 240 11.41 19.43 3.92
C ASN A 240 11.90 20.12 2.62
N PHE A 241 13.21 20.41 2.51
CA PHE A 241 13.87 21.07 1.37
C PHE A 241 13.58 20.42 -0.02
N PRO A 242 13.76 21.16 -1.14
CA PRO A 242 12.98 21.01 -2.38
C PRO A 242 13.28 19.72 -3.13
N ALA A 243 12.26 19.12 -3.76
CA ALA A 243 12.29 18.14 -4.87
C ALA A 243 13.67 17.56 -5.25
N VAL A 244 14.37 16.93 -4.31
CA VAL A 244 15.46 16.01 -4.57
C VAL A 244 14.84 14.64 -4.42
N GLU A 245 14.74 13.91 -5.53
CA GLU A 245 14.49 12.48 -5.50
C GLU A 245 15.39 11.84 -4.44
N ARG A 246 14.80 11.31 -3.36
CA ARG A 246 15.03 9.94 -2.87
C ARG A 246 14.48 9.67 -1.47
N GLU A 247 14.29 8.36 -1.27
CA GLU A 247 14.10 7.62 -0.01
C GLU A 247 12.69 7.61 0.60
N ILE A 248 11.84 6.82 -0.05
CA ILE A 248 10.63 6.23 0.53
C ILE A 248 11.06 5.35 1.71
N ARG A 249 10.69 5.77 2.92
CA ARG A 249 10.74 4.91 4.12
C ARG A 249 9.52 4.00 4.10
N VAL A 250 9.73 2.71 3.81
CA VAL A 250 8.67 1.69 3.74
C VAL A 250 8.56 0.88 5.05
N ALA A 251 7.29 0.51 5.32
CA ALA A 251 6.69 -0.49 6.22
C ALA A 251 6.12 -0.01 7.58
N VAL A 252 4.96 -0.45 8.09
CA VAL A 252 3.86 -1.37 7.66
C VAL A 252 2.72 -1.14 8.69
N ASP A 253 1.46 -1.46 8.35
CA ASP A 253 0.29 -1.73 9.23
C ASP A 253 0.15 -0.91 10.53
N GLY A 254 -0.85 -0.04 10.58
CA GLY A 254 -0.73 1.28 11.19
C GLY A 254 -0.40 1.35 12.70
N SER A 255 0.87 1.60 13.05
CA SER A 255 1.30 1.89 14.42
C SER A 255 0.53 3.03 15.11
N LEU A 256 -0.04 3.98 14.36
CA LEU A 256 -0.91 5.01 14.92
C LEU A 256 -2.23 4.44 15.43
N TYR A 257 -2.83 3.51 14.66
CA TYR A 257 -4.07 2.83 15.06
C TYR A 257 -3.85 1.92 16.29
N HIS A 258 -2.75 1.16 16.30
CA HIS A 258 -2.48 0.18 17.36
C HIS A 258 -1.80 0.78 18.60
N ARG A 259 -0.92 1.79 18.46
CA ARG A 259 -0.15 2.36 19.60
C ARG A 259 -0.83 3.57 20.25
N PHE A 260 -1.65 4.32 19.51
CA PHE A 260 -2.45 5.39 20.10
C PHE A 260 -3.86 4.87 20.43
N HIS A 261 -4.02 4.36 21.65
CA HIS A 261 -5.27 3.77 22.16
C HIS A 261 -6.56 4.61 21.94
N LYS A 262 -6.46 5.94 21.80
CA LYS A 262 -7.60 6.83 21.52
C LYS A 262 -7.89 7.02 20.03
N TYR A 263 -6.93 6.75 19.15
CA TYR A 263 -7.02 7.08 17.73
C TYR A 263 -8.10 6.27 17.02
N SER A 264 -8.21 4.97 17.32
CA SER A 264 -9.32 4.13 16.83
C SER A 264 -10.69 4.66 17.27
N GLY A 265 -10.79 5.14 18.52
CA GLY A 265 -12.00 5.77 19.06
C GLY A 265 -12.36 7.08 18.34
N TRP A 266 -11.37 7.92 18.05
CA TRP A 266 -11.56 9.15 17.29
C TRP A 266 -11.95 8.88 15.85
N MET A 267 -11.28 7.95 15.17
CA MET A 267 -11.60 7.60 13.79
C MET A 267 -13.03 7.04 13.66
N ASN A 268 -13.45 6.16 14.57
CA ASN A 268 -14.83 5.67 14.61
C ASN A 268 -15.84 6.78 14.92
N LYS A 269 -15.48 7.77 15.76
CA LYS A 269 -16.32 8.93 16.02
C LYS A 269 -16.47 9.79 14.76
N THR A 270 -15.35 10.17 14.12
CA THR A 270 -15.35 10.96 12.89
C THR A 270 -16.10 10.25 11.77
N LEU A 271 -15.90 8.93 11.60
CA LEU A 271 -16.66 8.15 10.63
C LEU A 271 -18.16 8.23 10.90
N ARG A 272 -18.60 8.08 12.15
CA ARG A 272 -20.02 8.25 12.52
C ARG A 272 -20.52 9.66 12.21
N ASP A 273 -19.70 10.69 12.39
CA ASP A 273 -20.08 12.06 12.08
C ASP A 273 -20.20 12.29 10.56
N ILE A 274 -19.28 11.74 9.75
CA ILE A 274 -19.36 11.74 8.27
C ILE A 274 -20.60 10.95 7.79
N GLN A 275 -20.82 9.77 8.38
CA GLN A 275 -21.98 8.93 8.13
C GLN A 275 -23.30 9.63 8.45
N ARG A 276 -23.35 10.42 9.52
CA ARG A 276 -24.51 11.28 9.83
C ARG A 276 -24.69 12.42 8.84
N ILE A 277 -23.61 12.94 8.26
CA ILE A 277 -23.69 13.94 7.19
C ILE A 277 -24.25 13.32 5.90
N LYS A 278 -23.89 12.06 5.61
CA LYS A 278 -24.26 11.36 4.36
C LYS A 278 -25.43 10.36 4.49
N GLU A 279 -26.03 10.24 5.68
CA GLU A 279 -27.05 9.23 6.04
C GLU A 279 -26.67 7.75 5.81
N ASP A 280 -25.36 7.43 5.73
CA ASP A 280 -24.88 6.06 5.51
C ASP A 280 -24.55 5.35 6.83
N LYS A 281 -25.13 4.18 7.09
CA LYS A 281 -24.84 3.38 8.31
C LYS A 281 -24.07 2.08 8.03
N ARG A 282 -23.66 1.85 6.77
CA ARG A 282 -23.16 0.54 6.31
C ARG A 282 -21.65 0.38 6.40
N THR A 283 -20.89 1.47 6.41
CA THR A 283 -19.42 1.42 6.47
C THR A 283 -18.93 1.05 7.86
N LYS A 284 -17.99 0.10 7.94
CA LYS A 284 -17.26 -0.25 9.16
C LYS A 284 -15.77 -0.19 8.86
N ILE A 285 -14.97 0.30 9.81
CA ILE A 285 -13.52 0.19 9.75
C ILE A 285 -13.10 -0.99 10.61
N ILE A 286 -12.39 -1.92 10.00
CA ILE A 286 -11.83 -3.10 10.66
C ILE A 286 -10.30 -3.01 10.60
N PRO A 287 -9.60 -3.26 11.71
CA PRO A 287 -8.15 -3.45 11.67
C PRO A 287 -7.83 -4.75 10.95
N ILE A 288 -6.72 -4.75 10.22
CA ILE A 288 -6.19 -5.91 9.52
C ILE A 288 -4.84 -6.22 10.16
N GLU A 289 -4.47 -7.50 10.24
CA GLU A 289 -3.13 -7.93 10.61
C GLU A 289 -2.44 -8.50 9.35
N ASP A 290 -1.23 -8.02 9.05
CA ASP A 290 -0.32 -8.55 8.02
C ASP A 290 -0.90 -8.62 6.59
N GLY A 291 -1.65 -7.59 6.19
CA GLY A 291 -2.28 -7.51 4.87
C GLY A 291 -1.30 -7.52 3.68
N GLY A 292 -0.07 -7.05 3.86
CA GLY A 292 0.92 -6.94 2.78
C GLY A 292 1.37 -8.29 2.21
N CYS A 293 1.86 -9.19 3.07
CA CYS A 293 2.40 -10.49 2.65
C CYS A 293 1.33 -11.43 2.09
N ILE A 294 0.20 -11.55 2.80
CA ILE A 294 -0.92 -12.39 2.35
C ILE A 294 -1.49 -11.86 1.03
N GLY A 295 -1.63 -10.54 0.91
CA GLY A 295 -2.11 -9.88 -0.30
C GLY A 295 -1.21 -10.12 -1.51
N ALA A 296 0.10 -10.01 -1.31
CA ALA A 296 1.09 -10.30 -2.36
C ALA A 296 1.02 -11.78 -2.80
N ALA A 297 0.91 -12.71 -1.86
CA ALA A 297 0.75 -14.13 -2.15
C ALA A 297 -0.52 -14.43 -2.96
N ILE A 298 -1.66 -13.87 -2.57
CA ILE A 298 -2.93 -14.03 -3.31
C ILE A 298 -2.83 -13.42 -4.72
N THR A 299 -2.17 -12.27 -4.84
CA THR A 299 -1.99 -11.59 -6.13
C THR A 299 -1.07 -12.38 -7.08
N ALA A 300 -0.21 -13.24 -6.54
CA ALA A 300 0.74 -14.05 -7.31
C ALA A 300 0.14 -15.35 -7.90
N MET A 301 -1.13 -15.67 -7.60
CA MET A 301 -1.86 -16.82 -8.14
C MET A 301 -2.30 -16.60 -9.60
#